data_AF-A0A420VU07-F1
#
_entry.id   AF-A0A420VU07-F1
#
_cell.length_a   1.000
_cell.length_b   1.000
_cell.length_c   1.000
_cell.angle_alpha   90.00
_cell.angle_beta   90.00
_cell.angle_gamma   90.00
#
_symmetry.space_group_name_H-M   'P 1'
#
loop_
_entity.id
_entity.type
_entity.pdbx_description
1 polymer ?
#
loop_
_entity_poly.entity_id
_entity_poly.type
_entity_poly.pdbx_seq_one_letter_code
_entity_poly.pdbx_strand_id
1 'polypeptide(L)'
;MQKKNSNIEQFLTDHIDMHLIPDSIYNNIKVGNPLASKLDVIYAAEKAMVLDFAWEFPKGLDTFVHDERYPLSAEQKRQINLARIYLKNTQSTASDADISTPDIF
;
A
#
# COMPACT_ATOMS: atom_id res chain seq x y z
N MET A 1 24.15 -32.68 10.12
CA MET A 1 23.06 -32.18 10.99
C MET A 1 22.23 -31.21 10.15
N GLN A 2 21.17 -31.70 9.50
CA GLN A 2 20.31 -30.93 8.60
C GLN A 2 19.01 -30.52 9.30
N LYS A 3 18.41 -29.46 8.76
CA LYS A 3 17.06 -28.92 9.00
C LYS A 3 16.97 -27.87 10.11
N LYS A 4 17.46 -26.66 9.79
CA LYS A 4 16.91 -25.43 10.34
C LYS A 4 15.84 -24.95 9.35
N ASN A 5 14.59 -25.20 9.72
CA ASN A 5 13.33 -24.87 9.04
C ASN A 5 13.37 -23.56 8.22
N SER A 6 13.65 -23.67 6.92
CA SER A 6 13.85 -22.53 6.01
C SER A 6 12.97 -22.60 4.76
N ASN A 7 11.72 -23.07 4.89
CA ASN A 7 10.77 -23.11 3.77
C ASN A 7 9.61 -22.14 3.93
N ILE A 8 9.27 -21.68 5.14
CA ILE A 8 8.13 -20.77 5.35
C ILE A 8 8.59 -19.31 5.23
N GLU A 9 9.71 -18.97 5.88
CA GLU A 9 10.37 -17.66 5.77
C GLU A 9 10.75 -17.35 4.31
N GLN A 10 11.29 -18.34 3.60
CA GLN A 10 11.72 -18.18 2.21
C GLN A 10 10.53 -18.08 1.25
N PHE A 11 9.45 -18.82 1.48
CA PHE A 11 8.23 -18.74 0.67
C PHE A 11 7.41 -17.46 0.91
N LEU A 12 7.49 -16.88 2.12
CA LEU A 12 6.91 -15.57 2.41
C LEU A 12 7.74 -14.43 1.79
N THR A 13 9.05 -14.61 1.67
CA THR A 13 9.96 -13.65 1.03
C THR A 13 9.82 -13.66 -0.50
N ASP A 14 9.60 -14.84 -1.09
CA ASP A 14 9.50 -15.01 -2.55
C ASP A 14 8.15 -14.54 -3.15
N HIS A 15 7.14 -14.19 -2.33
CA HIS A 15 5.79 -13.82 -2.82
C HIS A 15 5.22 -12.50 -2.30
N ILE A 16 5.99 -11.74 -1.53
CA ILE A 16 5.73 -10.31 -1.30
C ILE A 16 6.89 -9.58 -1.96
N ASP A 17 6.82 -9.36 -3.27
CA ASP A 17 7.82 -8.56 -3.97
C ASP A 17 7.84 -7.15 -3.37
N MET A 18 8.77 -6.89 -2.45
CA MET A 18 8.99 -5.58 -1.81
C MET A 18 9.66 -4.58 -2.77
N HIS A 19 9.62 -4.89 -4.06
CA HIS A 19 10.07 -4.03 -5.13
C HIS A 19 9.10 -2.86 -5.28
N LEU A 20 9.52 -1.73 -4.73
CA LEU A 20 8.91 -0.43 -4.96
C LEU A 20 9.53 0.16 -6.21
N ILE A 21 8.70 0.81 -7.03
CA ILE A 21 9.18 1.59 -8.15
C ILE A 21 9.79 2.90 -7.63
N PRO A 22 10.81 3.46 -8.32
CA PRO A 22 11.44 4.72 -7.93
C PRO A 22 10.50 5.90 -8.22
N ASP A 23 9.47 6.04 -7.38
CA ASP A 23 8.37 6.97 -7.52
C ASP A 23 7.74 7.27 -6.14
N SER A 24 6.73 8.12 -6.08
CA SER A 24 5.98 8.43 -4.86
C SER A 24 5.34 7.20 -4.21
N ILE A 25 5.11 7.26 -2.88
CA ILE A 25 4.32 6.25 -2.16
C ILE A 25 2.94 6.11 -2.82
N TYR A 26 2.31 7.23 -3.18
CA TYR A 26 1.03 7.27 -3.90
C TYR A 26 1.08 6.45 -5.19
N ASN A 27 2.07 6.70 -6.06
CA ASN A 27 2.20 5.98 -7.32
C ASN A 27 2.49 4.51 -7.08
N ASN A 28 3.30 4.18 -6.09
CA ASN A 28 3.55 2.80 -5.70
C ASN A 28 2.25 2.06 -5.34
N ILE A 29 1.31 2.68 -4.62
CA ILE A 29 0.00 2.08 -4.31
C ILE A 29 -0.87 2.00 -5.56
N LYS A 30 -0.90 3.09 -6.35
CA LYS A 30 -1.70 3.20 -7.58
C LYS A 30 -1.32 2.17 -8.65
N VAL A 31 -0.08 1.65 -8.65
CA VAL A 31 0.31 0.51 -9.52
C VAL A 31 -0.66 -0.66 -9.39
N GLY A 32 -1.25 -0.90 -8.21
CA GLY A 32 -2.23 -1.97 -8.00
C GLY A 32 -3.51 -1.82 -8.83
N ASN A 33 -3.90 -0.59 -9.16
CA ASN A 33 -5.04 -0.27 -10.02
C ASN A 33 -4.87 1.14 -10.62
N PRO A 34 -4.40 1.28 -11.88
CA PRO A 34 -4.15 2.59 -12.50
C PRO A 34 -5.42 3.41 -12.74
N LEU A 35 -6.59 2.76 -12.76
CA LEU A 35 -7.91 3.38 -12.91
C LEU A 35 -8.52 3.82 -11.57
N ALA A 36 -7.90 3.48 -10.43
CA ALA A 36 -8.39 3.88 -9.12
C ALA A 36 -8.40 5.41 -8.96
N SER A 37 -9.44 5.92 -8.33
CA SER A 37 -9.52 7.33 -7.98
C SER A 37 -8.51 7.67 -6.87
N LYS A 38 -8.23 8.96 -6.69
CA LYS A 38 -7.37 9.40 -5.58
C LYS A 38 -7.92 8.98 -4.22
N LEU A 39 -9.25 8.97 -4.06
CA LEU A 39 -9.91 8.55 -2.82
C LEU A 39 -9.71 7.06 -2.54
N ASP A 40 -9.81 6.21 -3.57
CA ASP A 40 -9.57 4.77 -3.42
C ASP A 40 -8.14 4.47 -2.99
N VAL A 41 -7.17 5.21 -3.55
CA VAL A 41 -5.76 5.07 -3.18
C VAL A 41 -5.54 5.49 -1.72
N ILE A 42 -6.17 6.57 -1.27
CA ILE A 42 -6.10 7.02 0.13
C ILE A 42 -6.75 5.99 1.05
N TYR A 43 -7.91 5.45 0.68
CA TYR A 43 -8.59 4.42 1.46
C TYR A 43 -7.74 3.15 1.56
N ALA A 44 -7.14 2.69 0.46
CA ALA A 44 -6.24 1.54 0.48
C ALA A 44 -4.98 1.80 1.32
N ALA A 45 -4.43 3.02 1.27
CA ALA A 45 -3.31 3.43 2.10
C ALA A 45 -3.67 3.43 3.59
N GLU A 46 -4.86 3.90 3.95
CA GLU A 46 -5.39 3.89 5.31
C GLU A 46 -5.55 2.44 5.82
N LYS A 47 -6.20 1.57 5.03
CA LYS A 47 -6.40 0.16 5.39
C LYS A 47 -5.10 -0.61 5.57
N ALA A 48 -4.04 -0.19 4.89
CA ALA A 48 -2.72 -0.79 4.98
C ALA A 48 -1.80 -0.08 5.98
N MET A 49 -2.29 0.87 6.78
CA MET A 49 -1.50 1.65 7.75
C MET A 49 -0.34 2.43 7.11
N VAL A 50 -0.44 2.74 5.83
CA VAL A 50 0.56 3.54 5.12
C VAL A 50 0.46 5.00 5.52
N LEU A 51 -0.74 5.50 5.80
CA LEU A 51 -0.94 6.88 6.24
C LEU A 51 -0.20 7.19 7.55
N ASP A 52 -0.11 6.22 8.46
CA ASP A 52 0.52 6.36 9.78
C ASP A 52 1.97 6.84 9.68
N PHE A 53 2.76 6.22 8.79
CA PHE A 53 4.15 6.63 8.56
C PHE A 53 4.28 7.66 7.44
N ALA A 54 3.34 7.71 6.48
CA ALA A 54 3.39 8.69 5.42
C ALA A 54 3.31 10.13 5.96
N TRP A 55 2.51 10.36 7.01
CA TRP A 55 2.41 11.67 7.68
C TRP A 55 3.68 12.11 8.41
N GLU A 56 4.59 11.19 8.73
CA GLU A 56 5.89 11.55 9.29
C GLU A 56 6.80 12.21 8.24
N PHE A 57 6.53 11.97 6.95
CA PHE A 57 7.25 12.62 5.87
C PHE A 57 6.63 13.98 5.52
N PRO A 58 7.44 15.01 5.22
CA PRO A 58 6.95 16.35 4.88
C PRO A 58 6.11 16.39 3.59
N LYS A 59 6.16 15.33 2.78
CA LYS A 59 5.40 15.20 1.52
C LYS A 59 4.27 14.17 1.60
N GLY A 60 4.04 13.51 2.75
CA GLY A 60 2.94 12.56 2.87
C GLY A 60 3.07 11.39 1.88
N LEU A 61 1.96 11.06 1.22
CA LEU A 61 1.91 10.06 0.14
C LEU A 61 2.70 10.49 -1.12
N ASP A 62 2.99 11.77 -1.30
CA ASP A 62 3.80 12.28 -2.43
C ASP A 62 5.31 12.17 -2.13
N THR A 63 5.69 11.54 -1.01
CA THR A 63 7.08 11.27 -0.67
C THR A 63 7.68 10.32 -1.70
N PHE A 64 8.77 10.77 -2.33
CA PHE A 64 9.48 10.00 -3.35
C PHE A 64 10.26 8.85 -2.71
N VAL A 65 9.92 7.62 -3.08
CA VAL A 65 10.60 6.42 -2.63
C VAL A 65 11.74 6.13 -3.60
N HIS A 66 12.96 6.38 -3.16
CA HIS A 66 14.18 5.98 -3.83
C HIS A 66 15.22 5.61 -2.77
N ASP A 67 16.04 4.61 -3.06
CA ASP A 67 16.92 3.94 -2.10
C ASP A 67 17.85 4.89 -1.32
N GLU A 68 18.16 6.07 -1.86
CA GLU A 68 19.15 6.97 -1.24
C GLU A 68 18.57 8.09 -0.35
N ARG A 69 17.27 8.43 -0.44
CA ARG A 69 16.73 9.64 0.22
C ARG A 69 15.80 9.37 1.39
N TYR A 70 15.02 8.30 1.34
CA TYR A 70 14.10 7.91 2.40
C TYR A 70 14.09 6.38 2.51
N PRO A 71 14.98 5.79 3.35
CA PRO A 71 15.02 4.36 3.52
C PRO A 71 13.74 3.90 4.22
N LEU A 72 12.85 3.25 3.47
CA LEU A 72 11.69 2.60 4.04
C LEU A 72 12.11 1.30 4.74
N SER A 73 11.59 1.07 5.93
CA SER A 73 11.76 -0.19 6.64
C SER A 73 11.11 -1.34 5.86
N ALA A 74 11.51 -2.57 6.19
CA ALA A 74 10.88 -3.75 5.62
C ALA A 74 9.36 -3.76 5.89
N GLU A 75 8.92 -3.37 7.08
CA GLU A 75 7.49 -3.33 7.41
C GLU A 75 6.74 -2.26 6.59
N GLN A 76 7.32 -1.08 6.41
CA GLN A 76 6.72 -0.01 5.59
C GLN A 76 6.56 -0.43 4.12
N LYS A 77 7.57 -1.12 3.56
CA LYS A 77 7.49 -1.68 2.21
C LYS A 77 6.39 -2.76 2.11
N ARG A 78 6.22 -3.57 3.16
CA ARG A 78 5.15 -4.58 3.25
C ARG A 78 3.77 -3.93 3.30
N GLN A 79 3.61 -2.86 4.09
CA GLN A 79 2.38 -2.06 4.17
C GLN A 79 2.01 -1.46 2.80
N ILE A 80 2.98 -0.90 2.06
CA ILE A 80 2.72 -0.40 0.70
C ILE A 80 2.24 -1.52 -0.24
N ASN A 81 2.79 -2.72 -0.13
CA ASN A 81 2.30 -3.87 -0.90
C ASN A 81 0.90 -4.32 -0.49
N LEU A 82 0.58 -4.31 0.81
CA LEU A 82 -0.78 -4.58 1.27
C LEU A 82 -1.76 -3.55 0.69
N ALA A 83 -1.39 -2.28 0.64
CA ALA A 83 -2.21 -1.23 0.02
C ALA A 83 -2.48 -1.53 -1.46
N ARG A 84 -1.49 -2.02 -2.21
CA ARG A 84 -1.68 -2.46 -3.62
C ARG A 84 -2.71 -3.59 -3.72
N ILE A 85 -2.66 -4.57 -2.82
CA ILE A 85 -3.59 -5.71 -2.78
C ILE A 85 -5.01 -5.23 -2.44
N TYR A 86 -5.15 -4.31 -1.47
CA TYR A 86 -6.44 -3.68 -1.15
C TYR A 86 -7.00 -2.95 -2.37
N LEU A 87 -6.19 -2.10 -3.02
CA LEU A 87 -6.61 -1.31 -4.18
C LEU A 87 -6.98 -2.18 -5.40
N LYS A 88 -6.35 -3.34 -5.56
CA LYS A 88 -6.70 -4.31 -6.60
C LYS A 88 -8.06 -4.96 -6.34
N ASN A 89 -8.39 -5.22 -5.07
CA ASN A 89 -9.67 -5.83 -4.69
C ASN A 89 -10.85 -4.85 -4.71
N THR A 90 -10.64 -3.53 -4.58
CA THR A 90 -11.74 -2.54 -4.62
C THR A 90 -12.44 -2.46 -5.98
N GLN A 91 -11.86 -2.98 -7.07
CA GLN A 91 -12.57 -3.12 -8.35
C GLN A 91 -13.83 -4.00 -8.24
N SER A 92 -13.91 -4.90 -7.26
CA SER A 92 -15.10 -5.74 -7.07
C SER A 92 -16.21 -5.10 -6.24
N THR A 93 -16.00 -3.92 -5.63
CA THR A 93 -16.97 -3.36 -4.65
C THR A 93 -17.43 -1.93 -4.93
N ALA A 94 -16.94 -1.26 -5.99
CA ALA A 94 -17.36 0.11 -6.32
C ALA A 94 -18.69 0.21 -7.09
N SER A 95 -19.53 -0.84 -7.06
CA SER A 95 -20.86 -0.84 -7.68
C SER A 95 -22.03 -0.73 -6.70
N ASP A 96 -21.82 -0.73 -5.38
CA ASP A 96 -22.93 -0.62 -4.40
C ASP A 96 -22.43 -0.03 -3.07
N ALA A 97 -22.56 1.29 -2.88
CA ALA A 97 -22.76 1.95 -1.58
C ALA A 97 -22.92 3.47 -1.73
N ASP A 98 -24.16 3.86 -2.04
CA ASP A 98 -24.93 4.91 -1.35
C ASP A 98 -24.28 6.28 -1.06
N ILE A 99 -24.50 7.22 -1.98
CA ILE A 99 -24.41 8.67 -1.75
C ILE A 99 -25.78 9.24 -1.34
N SER A 100 -26.36 8.73 -0.26
CA SER A 100 -27.59 9.23 0.34
C SER A 100 -27.47 8.94 1.84
N THR A 101 -27.35 9.84 2.81
CA THR A 101 -27.76 11.23 3.00
C THR A 101 -26.86 11.85 4.10
N PRO A 102 -26.62 13.18 4.13
CA PRO A 102 -26.30 13.85 5.39
C PRO A 102 -27.60 14.10 6.16
N ASP A 103 -28.01 13.17 7.02
CA ASP A 103 -29.06 13.46 8.00
C ASP A 103 -28.47 14.27 9.16
N ILE A 104 -28.47 15.59 8.96
CA ILE A 104 -28.35 16.58 10.03
C ILE A 104 -29.55 17.54 9.88
N PHE A 105 -30.65 17.20 10.57
CA PHE A 105 -31.68 18.14 11.01
C PHE A 105 -32.13 17.74 12.41
#